data_AF-A0A822DQ41-F1
#
_entry.id   AF-A0A822DQ41-F1
#
_cell.length_a   1.000
_cell.length_b   1.000
_cell.length_c   1.000
_cell.angle_alpha   90.00
_cell.angle_beta   90.00
_cell.angle_gamma   90.00
#
_symmetry.space_group_name_H-M   'P 1'
#
loop_
_entity.id
_entity.type
_entity.pdbx_description
1 polymer ?
#
loop_
_entity_poly.entity_id
_entity_poly.type
_entity_poly.pdbx_seq_one_letter_code
_entity_poly.pdbx_strand_id
1 'polypeptide(L)'
;VGINIFLDGYIRTENLRFRDVELTFKVVETASKEEVRRLSTYYYPTMKKNLGSFDLSIDAGSFTESEVIVLLGENGTGKTTLIQMLAGKLEPDNGVEMPHMNISYKPQKISPKFTGTVRDLLHAKIGETMFLPQFQTDVSRPLQIDKIIDNQ
;
A
#
# COMPACT_ATOMS: atom_id res chain seq x y z
N VAL A 1 19.68 -23.33 -4.23
CA VAL A 1 20.86 -22.47 -4.48
C VAL A 1 20.51 -21.21 -5.27
N GLY A 2 19.76 -21.31 -6.38
CA GLY A 2 19.41 -20.14 -7.21
C GLY A 2 18.65 -19.01 -6.51
N ILE A 3 17.76 -19.31 -5.54
CA ILE A 3 17.02 -18.28 -4.79
C ILE A 3 17.98 -17.36 -4.02
N ASN A 4 18.99 -17.90 -3.33
CA ASN A 4 19.93 -17.07 -2.58
C ASN A 4 20.81 -16.23 -3.52
N ILE A 5 21.25 -16.79 -4.65
CA ILE A 5 21.95 -16.01 -5.70
C ILE A 5 21.10 -14.85 -6.19
N PHE A 6 19.78 -15.06 -6.34
CA PHE A 6 18.84 -14.01 -6.70
C PHE A 6 18.72 -12.93 -5.62
N LEU A 7 18.56 -13.34 -4.36
CA LEU A 7 18.47 -12.45 -3.20
C LEU A 7 19.76 -11.63 -3.01
N ASP A 8 20.92 -12.21 -3.27
CA ASP A 8 22.24 -11.55 -3.19
C ASP A 8 22.47 -10.58 -4.37
N GLY A 9 21.77 -10.75 -5.50
CA GLY A 9 21.98 -9.91 -6.69
C GLY A 9 23.33 -10.15 -7.39
N TYR A 10 24.03 -11.23 -7.05
CA TYR A 10 25.41 -11.50 -7.48
C TYR A 10 25.66 -12.98 -7.79
N ILE A 11 26.15 -13.26 -9.00
CA ILE A 11 26.51 -14.60 -9.48
C ILE A 11 28.01 -14.79 -9.27
N ARG A 12 28.38 -15.46 -8.18
CA ARG A 12 29.79 -15.68 -7.78
C ARG A 12 30.61 -16.43 -8.84
N THR A 13 30.03 -17.44 -9.47
CA THR A 13 30.70 -18.29 -10.47
C THR A 13 31.07 -17.55 -11.74
N GLU A 14 30.32 -16.50 -12.08
CA GLU A 14 30.53 -15.67 -13.28
C GLU A 14 31.14 -14.30 -12.95
N ASN A 15 31.39 -14.03 -11.66
CA ASN A 15 31.83 -12.72 -11.17
C ASN A 15 30.92 -11.57 -11.69
N LEU A 16 29.61 -11.82 -11.74
CA LEU A 16 28.63 -10.92 -12.36
C LEU A 16 27.62 -10.41 -11.34
N ARG A 17 27.53 -9.08 -11.16
CA ARG A 17 26.49 -8.40 -10.37
C ARG A 17 25.39 -7.88 -11.29
N PHE A 18 24.16 -8.33 -11.09
CA PHE A 18 23.00 -7.88 -11.86
C PHE A 18 22.05 -6.97 -11.06
N ARG A 19 22.34 -6.75 -9.77
CA ARG A 19 21.64 -5.78 -8.91
C ARG A 19 22.58 -5.20 -7.86
N ASP A 20 22.47 -3.88 -7.64
CA ASP A 20 23.37 -3.14 -6.75
C ASP A 20 23.13 -3.42 -5.27
N VAL A 21 21.90 -3.75 -4.91
CA VAL A 21 21.47 -4.03 -3.53
C VAL A 21 21.09 -5.49 -3.36
N GLU A 22 21.08 -6.00 -2.13
CA GLU A 22 20.57 -7.32 -1.76
C GLU A 22 19.11 -7.23 -1.32
N LEU A 23 18.34 -8.31 -1.43
CA LEU A 23 16.98 -8.39 -0.87
C LEU A 23 17.07 -9.03 0.51
N THR A 24 16.83 -8.25 1.56
CA THR A 24 16.87 -8.71 2.96
C THR A 24 15.48 -8.66 3.57
N PHE A 25 15.11 -9.72 4.28
CA PHE A 25 13.88 -9.76 5.07
C PHE A 25 14.22 -9.32 6.48
N LYS A 26 13.93 -8.05 6.80
CA LYS A 26 14.10 -7.54 8.16
C LYS A 26 12.92 -7.98 9.01
N VAL A 27 13.19 -8.74 10.06
CA VAL A 27 12.23 -8.92 11.14
C VAL A 27 12.34 -7.65 11.98
N VAL A 28 11.33 -6.78 11.86
CA VAL A 28 11.23 -5.57 12.69
C VAL A 28 10.55 -5.99 13.99
N GLU A 29 11.18 -5.74 15.12
CA GLU A 29 10.55 -5.96 16.42
C GLU A 29 9.36 -5.01 16.57
N THR A 30 8.20 -5.55 16.96
CA THR A 30 7.00 -4.76 17.19
C THR A 30 7.20 -3.84 18.40
N ALA A 31 6.74 -2.60 18.30
CA ALA A 31 6.77 -1.62 19.38
C ALA A 31 6.18 -2.18 20.68
N SER A 32 6.74 -1.77 21.81
CA SER A 32 6.29 -2.17 23.15
C SER A 32 4.86 -1.67 23.41
N LYS A 33 4.13 -2.36 24.30
CA LYS A 33 2.72 -2.00 24.64
C LYS A 33 2.57 -0.56 25.15
N GLU A 34 3.61 0.04 25.70
CA GLU A 34 3.62 1.42 26.19
C GLU A 34 3.77 2.46 25.07
N GLU A 35 4.48 2.11 24.00
CA GLU A 35 4.60 2.93 22.78
C GLU A 35 3.29 2.91 22.00
N VAL A 36 2.65 1.74 21.89
CA VAL A 36 1.33 1.57 21.23
C VAL A 36 0.25 2.42 21.90
N ARG A 37 0.28 2.60 23.22
CA ARG A 37 -0.68 3.43 23.96
C ARG A 37 -0.61 4.93 23.64
N ARG A 38 0.50 5.41 23.10
CA ARG A 38 0.67 6.83 22.72
C ARG A 38 0.23 7.11 21.28
N LEU A 39 -0.04 6.07 20.50
CA LEU A 39 -0.46 6.19 19.10
C LEU A 39 -1.97 6.38 19.02
N SER A 40 -2.43 7.16 18.05
CA SER A 40 -3.85 7.22 17.74
C SER A 40 -4.31 5.83 17.29
N THR A 41 -5.37 5.32 17.91
CA THR A 41 -6.01 4.06 17.52
C THR A 41 -7.25 4.36 16.68
N TYR A 42 -7.32 3.76 15.51
CA TYR A 42 -8.49 3.79 14.63
C TYR A 42 -9.31 2.52 14.83
N TYR A 43 -10.63 2.65 14.78
CA TYR A 43 -11.57 1.56 15.02
C TYR A 43 -12.56 1.47 13.86
N TYR A 44 -12.81 0.28 13.35
CA TYR A 44 -13.88 0.03 12.39
C TYR A 44 -14.90 -0.95 13.00
N PRO A 45 -16.21 -0.70 12.82
CA PRO A 45 -17.26 -1.55 13.35
C PRO A 45 -17.39 -2.85 12.54
N THR A 46 -18.21 -3.77 13.04
CA THR A 46 -18.64 -4.93 12.25
C THR A 46 -19.38 -4.45 11.01
N MET A 47 -18.97 -4.92 9.84
CA MET A 47 -19.55 -4.55 8.54
C MET A 47 -20.16 -5.77 7.88
N LYS A 48 -21.26 -5.55 7.15
CA LYS A 48 -21.83 -6.55 6.24
C LYS A 48 -21.98 -5.97 4.85
N LYS A 49 -21.71 -6.77 3.83
CA LYS A 49 -21.92 -6.40 2.44
C LYS A 49 -22.45 -7.57 1.64
N ASN A 50 -23.60 -7.40 1.02
CA ASN A 50 -24.13 -8.28 0.00
C ASN A 50 -23.77 -7.74 -1.39
N LEU A 51 -23.19 -8.60 -2.21
CA LEU A 51 -22.81 -8.35 -3.59
C LEU A 51 -23.50 -9.38 -4.49
N GLY A 52 -24.83 -9.44 -4.43
CA GLY A 52 -25.64 -10.41 -5.17
C GLY A 52 -25.49 -11.81 -4.58
N SER A 53 -24.71 -12.68 -5.23
CA SER A 53 -24.48 -14.06 -4.79
C SER A 53 -23.36 -14.21 -3.73
N PHE A 54 -22.80 -13.09 -3.27
CA PHE A 54 -21.68 -13.08 -2.34
C PHE A 54 -22.02 -12.25 -1.11
N ASP A 55 -21.94 -12.88 0.06
CA ASP A 55 -22.12 -12.24 1.36
C ASP A 55 -20.78 -12.13 2.09
N LEU A 56 -20.42 -10.90 2.42
CA LEU A 56 -19.22 -10.57 3.20
C LEU A 56 -19.64 -10.12 4.59
N SER A 57 -19.08 -10.77 5.60
CA SER A 57 -19.14 -10.33 7.00
C SER A 57 -17.73 -10.03 7.49
N ILE A 58 -17.55 -8.85 8.08
CA ILE A 58 -16.28 -8.41 8.66
C ILE A 58 -16.53 -8.10 10.13
N ASP A 59 -15.76 -8.72 11.00
CA ASP A 59 -15.81 -8.43 12.43
C ASP A 59 -15.16 -7.07 12.73
N ALA A 60 -15.61 -6.42 13.81
CA ALA A 60 -15.03 -5.17 14.25
C ALA A 60 -13.54 -5.34 14.59
N GLY A 61 -12.75 -4.32 14.32
CA GLY A 61 -11.32 -4.33 14.59
C GLY A 61 -10.74 -2.94 14.77
N SER A 62 -9.47 -2.89 15.12
CA SER A 62 -8.73 -1.65 15.33
C SER A 62 -7.32 -1.75 14.78
N PHE A 63 -6.74 -0.61 14.47
CA PHE A 63 -5.35 -0.50 14.05
C PHE A 63 -4.75 0.80 14.56
N THR A 64 -3.43 0.82 14.69
CA THR A 64 -2.69 1.95 15.25
C THR A 64 -1.91 2.70 14.17
N GLU A 65 -1.52 3.94 14.48
CA GLU A 65 -0.59 4.68 13.61
C GLU A 65 0.69 3.89 13.39
N SER A 66 1.28 4.00 12.19
CA SER A 66 2.52 3.31 11.80
C SER A 66 2.46 1.78 11.80
N GLU A 67 1.27 1.18 11.86
CA GLU A 67 1.08 -0.26 11.73
C GLU A 67 0.94 -0.69 10.25
N VAL A 68 1.55 -1.83 9.91
CA VAL A 68 1.38 -2.47 8.59
C VAL A 68 0.55 -3.73 8.77
N ILE A 69 -0.69 -3.70 8.26
CA ILE A 69 -1.61 -4.83 8.32
C ILE A 69 -1.62 -5.56 6.99
N VAL A 70 -1.40 -6.87 7.04
CA VAL A 70 -1.42 -7.75 5.87
C VAL A 70 -2.76 -8.50 5.81
N LEU A 71 -3.50 -8.33 4.71
CA LEU A 71 -4.72 -9.09 4.45
C LEU A 71 -4.40 -10.32 3.59
N LEU A 72 -4.66 -11.51 4.14
CA LEU A 72 -4.43 -12.80 3.46
C LEU A 72 -5.77 -13.50 3.13
N GLY A 73 -5.74 -14.38 2.14
CA GLY A 73 -6.88 -15.19 1.71
C GLY A 73 -6.99 -15.29 0.19
N GLU A 74 -7.82 -16.21 -0.30
CA GLU A 74 -7.99 -16.48 -1.73
C GLU A 74 -8.63 -15.31 -2.50
N ASN A 75 -8.51 -15.33 -3.84
CA ASN A 75 -9.24 -14.35 -4.65
C ASN A 75 -10.75 -14.56 -4.49
N GLY A 76 -11.49 -13.47 -4.32
CA GLY A 76 -12.93 -13.52 -4.06
C GLY A 76 -13.32 -13.53 -2.58
N THR A 77 -12.39 -13.57 -1.63
CA THR A 77 -12.71 -13.51 -0.18
C THR A 77 -13.15 -12.14 0.34
N GLY A 78 -13.32 -11.14 -0.54
CA GLY A 78 -13.78 -9.80 -0.13
C GLY A 78 -12.71 -8.83 0.38
N LYS A 79 -11.40 -9.14 0.26
CA LYS A 79 -10.30 -8.23 0.67
C LYS A 79 -10.39 -6.85 0.02
N THR A 80 -10.60 -6.80 -1.29
CA THR A 80 -10.74 -5.53 -2.01
C THR A 80 -12.00 -4.78 -1.58
N THR A 81 -13.09 -5.50 -1.27
CA THR A 81 -14.34 -4.94 -0.76
C THR A 81 -14.15 -4.31 0.62
N LEU A 82 -13.43 -4.98 1.53
CA LEU A 82 -13.05 -4.42 2.84
C LEU A 82 -12.28 -3.10 2.67
N ILE A 83 -11.24 -3.07 1.82
CA ILE A 83 -10.46 -1.85 1.60
C ILE A 83 -11.33 -0.74 0.99
N GLN A 84 -12.25 -1.07 0.08
CA GLN A 84 -13.17 -0.09 -0.50
C GLN A 84 -14.14 0.49 0.53
N MET A 85 -14.63 -0.31 1.48
CA MET A 85 -15.48 0.17 2.57
C MET A 85 -14.71 1.06 3.55
N LEU A 86 -13.49 0.63 3.95
CA LEU A 86 -12.61 1.47 4.75
C LEU A 86 -12.30 2.80 4.05
N ALA A 87 -12.05 2.78 2.74
CA ALA A 87 -11.79 3.96 1.91
C ALA A 87 -13.02 4.84 1.62
N GLY A 88 -14.19 4.52 2.17
CA GLY A 88 -15.45 5.26 1.94
C GLY A 88 -15.96 5.19 0.50
N LYS A 89 -15.46 4.24 -0.31
CA LYS A 89 -15.89 4.05 -1.72
C LYS A 89 -17.07 3.11 -1.85
N LEU A 90 -17.38 2.36 -0.80
CA LEU A 90 -18.48 1.43 -0.72
C LEU A 90 -19.10 1.53 0.67
N GLU A 91 -20.41 1.68 0.75
CA GLU A 91 -21.10 1.73 2.04
C GLU A 91 -21.45 0.32 2.52
N PRO A 92 -21.35 0.04 3.83
CA PRO A 92 -21.79 -1.22 4.40
C PRO A 92 -23.34 -1.29 4.47
N ASP A 93 -23.91 -2.47 4.26
CA ASP A 93 -25.37 -2.65 4.16
C ASP A 93 -26.08 -2.67 5.52
N ASN A 94 -25.32 -2.86 6.61
CA ASN A 94 -25.83 -2.82 7.97
C ASN A 94 -25.94 -1.41 8.57
N GLY A 95 -25.77 -0.35 7.75
CA GLY A 95 -26.01 1.03 8.15
C GLY A 95 -25.03 1.58 9.20
N VAL A 96 -23.86 0.97 9.34
CA VAL A 96 -22.83 1.44 10.27
C VAL A 96 -22.08 2.64 9.68
N GLU A 97 -21.84 3.64 10.52
CA GLU A 97 -21.05 4.80 10.14
C GLU A 97 -19.55 4.47 10.23
N MET A 98 -18.81 4.79 9.16
CA MET A 98 -17.36 4.56 9.10
C MET A 98 -16.62 5.78 9.66
N PRO A 99 -15.52 5.58 10.41
CA PRO A 99 -14.70 6.69 10.90
C PRO A 99 -14.16 7.49 9.71
N HIS A 100 -14.19 8.82 9.83
CA HIS A 100 -13.61 9.68 8.81
C HIS A 100 -12.07 9.63 8.88
N MET A 101 -11.43 9.12 7.83
CA MET A 101 -9.98 8.99 7.73
C MET A 101 -9.50 9.52 6.39
N ASN A 102 -8.35 10.21 6.38
CA ASN A 102 -7.74 10.64 5.13
C ASN A 102 -6.99 9.46 4.49
N ILE A 103 -7.60 8.83 3.49
CA ILE A 103 -7.12 7.55 2.94
C ILE A 103 -6.53 7.74 1.55
N SER A 104 -5.26 7.33 1.39
CA SER A 104 -4.65 7.14 0.08
C SER A 104 -4.96 5.73 -0.42
N TYR A 105 -5.68 5.62 -1.53
CA TYR A 105 -6.12 4.34 -2.09
C TYR A 105 -5.47 4.05 -3.44
N LYS A 106 -4.77 2.90 -3.55
CA LYS A 106 -4.24 2.37 -4.80
C LYS A 106 -5.14 1.24 -5.34
N PRO A 107 -5.82 1.42 -6.49
CA PRO A 107 -6.67 0.37 -7.06
C PRO A 107 -5.85 -0.82 -7.55
N GLN A 108 -6.45 -2.02 -7.46
CA GLN A 108 -5.82 -3.26 -7.97
C GLN A 108 -5.70 -3.28 -9.50
N LYS A 109 -6.71 -2.76 -10.22
CA LYS A 109 -6.68 -2.60 -11.68
C LYS A 109 -6.31 -1.15 -12.01
N ILE A 110 -5.19 -0.97 -12.71
CA ILE A 110 -4.70 0.34 -13.14
C ILE A 110 -5.20 0.58 -14.56
N SER A 111 -5.95 1.66 -14.74
CA SER A 111 -6.31 2.21 -16.05
C SER A 111 -5.98 3.70 -16.02
N PRO A 112 -5.21 4.22 -16.99
CA PRO A 112 -4.90 5.65 -17.05
C PRO A 112 -6.20 6.41 -17.32
N LYS A 113 -6.59 7.26 -16.37
CA LYS A 113 -7.77 8.14 -16.48
C LYS A 113 -7.39 9.62 -16.49
N PHE A 114 -6.14 9.91 -16.15
CA PHE A 114 -5.62 11.26 -16.15
C PHE A 114 -5.17 11.61 -17.57
N THR A 115 -5.45 12.83 -18.00
CA THR A 115 -4.97 13.38 -19.28
C THR A 115 -3.86 14.36 -18.99
N GLY A 116 -2.68 14.12 -19.54
CA GLY A 116 -1.47 14.90 -19.28
C GLY A 116 -0.30 13.99 -18.98
N THR A 117 0.82 14.58 -18.59
CA THR A 117 2.04 13.83 -18.31
C THR A 117 2.08 13.26 -16.89
N VAL A 118 2.99 12.32 -16.63
CA VAL A 118 3.30 11.86 -15.27
C VAL A 118 3.69 13.03 -14.36
N ARG A 119 4.42 14.03 -14.88
CA ARG A 119 4.77 15.28 -14.20
C ARG A 119 3.52 16.02 -13.73
N ASP A 120 2.57 16.23 -14.63
CA ASP A 120 1.33 16.95 -14.34
C ASP A 120 0.52 16.22 -13.27
N LEU A 121 0.46 14.89 -13.34
CA LEU A 121 -0.23 14.06 -12.35
C LEU A 121 0.43 14.16 -10.96
N LEU A 122 1.76 14.06 -10.88
CA LEU A 122 2.49 14.16 -9.62
C LEU A 122 2.34 15.56 -9.02
N HIS A 123 2.52 16.60 -9.82
CA HIS A 123 2.33 17.98 -9.38
C HIS A 123 0.89 18.22 -8.88
N ALA A 124 -0.12 17.68 -9.56
CA ALA A 124 -1.52 17.80 -9.14
C ALA A 124 -1.85 17.06 -7.84
N LYS A 125 -1.11 16.00 -7.48
CA LYS A 125 -1.41 15.16 -6.30
C LYS A 125 -0.54 15.44 -5.09
N ILE A 126 0.74 15.74 -5.30
CA ILE A 126 1.71 15.93 -4.22
C ILE A 126 2.43 17.28 -4.31
N GLY A 127 2.20 18.08 -5.38
CA GLY A 127 2.78 19.41 -5.55
C GLY A 127 4.29 19.41 -5.37
N GLU A 128 4.79 20.41 -4.65
CA GLU A 128 6.22 20.60 -4.37
C GLU A 128 6.85 19.46 -3.55
N THR A 129 6.05 18.59 -2.93
CA THR A 129 6.54 17.41 -2.20
C THR A 129 7.37 16.49 -3.11
N MET A 130 7.11 16.52 -4.43
CA MET A 130 7.88 15.75 -5.40
C MET A 130 9.35 16.17 -5.47
N PHE A 131 9.70 17.40 -5.08
CA PHE A 131 11.07 17.91 -5.12
C PHE A 131 11.81 17.71 -3.79
N LEU A 132 11.13 17.24 -2.74
CA LEU A 132 11.78 17.01 -1.45
C LEU A 132 12.87 15.93 -1.57
N PRO A 133 14.05 16.11 -0.93
CA PRO A 133 15.14 15.14 -0.98
C PRO A 133 14.74 13.72 -0.57
N GLN A 134 13.80 13.60 0.38
CA GLN A 134 13.28 12.31 0.82
C GLN A 134 12.49 11.61 -0.30
N PHE A 135 11.57 12.32 -0.97
CA PHE A 135 10.81 11.75 -2.09
C PHE A 135 11.72 11.38 -3.27
N GLN A 136 12.76 12.18 -3.51
CA GLN A 136 13.76 11.90 -4.53
C GLN A 136 14.55 10.62 -4.24
N THR A 137 14.96 10.43 -2.98
CA THR A 137 15.77 9.29 -2.55
C THR A 137 14.95 8.00 -2.43
N ASP A 138 13.73 8.07 -1.89
CA ASP A 138 12.92 6.90 -1.58
C ASP A 138 12.01 6.45 -2.72
N VAL A 139 11.60 7.38 -3.59
CA VAL A 139 10.59 7.11 -4.63
C VAL A 139 11.12 7.39 -6.03
N SER A 140 11.60 8.62 -6.30
CA SER A 140 11.88 9.04 -7.68
C SER A 140 13.05 8.29 -8.31
N ARG A 141 14.20 8.24 -7.62
CA ARG A 141 15.39 7.54 -8.12
C ARG A 141 15.20 6.02 -8.18
N PRO A 142 14.70 5.33 -7.12
CA PRO A 142 14.55 3.87 -7.16
C PRO A 142 13.57 3.40 -8.24
N LEU A 143 12.49 4.15 -8.47
CA LEU A 143 11.49 3.82 -9.49
C LEU A 143 11.81 4.42 -10.87
N GLN A 144 12.93 5.13 -11.00
CA GLN A 144 13.37 5.80 -12.23
C GLN A 144 12.30 6.71 -12.84
N ILE A 145 11.60 7.46 -11.98
CA ILE A 145 10.49 8.33 -12.39
C ILE A 145 10.93 9.36 -13.43
N ASP A 146 12.17 9.84 -13.35
CA ASP A 146 12.75 10.80 -14.31
C ASP A 146 12.69 10.30 -15.77
N LYS A 147 12.72 8.97 -15.99
CA LYS A 147 12.64 8.39 -17.33
C LYS A 147 11.23 8.40 -17.93
N ILE A 148 10.22 8.55 -17.09
CA ILE A 148 8.80 8.50 -17.49
C ILE A 148 8.06 9.80 -17.19
N ILE A 149 8.75 10.81 -16.66
CA ILE A 149 8.11 12.02 -16.11
C ILE A 149 7.35 12.81 -17.16
N ASP A 150 7.81 12.77 -18.41
CA ASP A 150 7.17 13.46 -19.55
C ASP A 150 6.30 12.53 -20.40
N ASN A 151 6.09 11.28 -19.99
CA ASN A 151 5.19 10.35 -20.66
C ASN A 151 3.72 10.74 -20.40
N GLN A 152 2.89 10.54 -21.43
CA GLN A 152 1.43 10.71 -21.39
C GLN A 152 0.71 9.40 -21.06
#